data_AF-A0A7Z9PU81-F1
#
_entry.id   AF-A0A7Z9PU81-F1
#
_cell.length_a   1.000
_cell.length_b   1.000
_cell.length_c   1.000
_cell.angle_alpha   90.00
_cell.angle_beta   90.00
_cell.angle_gamma   90.00
#
_symmetry.space_group_name_H-M   'P 1'
#
loop_
_entity.id
_entity.type
_entity.pdbx_description
1 polymer ?
#
loop_
_entity_poly.entity_id
_entity_poly.type
_entity_poly.pdbx_seq_one_letter_code
_entity_poly.pdbx_strand_id
1 'polypeptide(L)'
;MKTHLLVWLSLMLLLGLTVVAWQYHLGFLMALAIAVTKAALVIAFFMHLRKESPLTKFVAGAVLFWLLILFGFTLADYFSRLGF
;
A
#
# COMPACT_ATOMS: atom_id res chain seq x y z
N MET A 1 17.09 10.79 -11.18
CA MET A 1 15.92 11.24 -11.98
C MET A 1 15.22 10.10 -12.71
N LYS A 2 15.92 9.30 -13.53
CA LYS A 2 15.32 8.18 -14.31
C LYS A 2 14.51 7.19 -13.45
N THR A 3 15.00 6.83 -12.25
CA THR A 3 14.32 5.90 -11.33
C THR A 3 12.97 6.43 -10.83
N HIS A 4 12.88 7.70 -10.43
CA HIS A 4 11.61 8.29 -9.95
C HIS A 4 10.59 8.37 -11.09
N LEU A 5 11.04 8.60 -12.32
CA LEU A 5 10.17 8.68 -13.50
C LEU A 5 9.59 7.31 -13.86
N LEU A 6 10.39 6.24 -13.78
CA LEU A 6 9.91 4.86 -13.95
C LEU A 6 8.89 4.45 -12.87
N VAL A 7 9.16 4.79 -11.61
CA VAL A 7 8.23 4.49 -10.51
C VAL A 7 6.95 5.30 -10.66
N TRP A 8 7.03 6.57 -11.06
CA TRP A 8 5.86 7.39 -11.35
C TRP A 8 4.98 6.75 -12.43
N LEU A 9 5.59 6.27 -13.52
CA LEU A 9 4.88 5.58 -14.61
C LEU A 9 4.23 4.27 -14.12
N SER A 10 4.94 3.50 -13.29
CA SER A 10 4.37 2.32 -12.63
C SER A 10 3.17 2.68 -11.75
N LEU A 11 3.24 3.75 -10.96
CA LEU A 11 2.11 4.22 -10.14
C LEU A 11 0.92 4.67 -10.99
N MET A 12 1.15 5.26 -12.16
CA MET A 12 0.10 5.60 -13.13
C MET A 12 -0.57 4.35 -13.71
N LEU A 13 0.20 3.31 -14.04
CA LEU A 13 -0.35 2.03 -14.46
C LEU A 13 -1.20 1.37 -13.35
N LEU A 14 -0.70 1.35 -12.11
CA LEU A 14 -1.47 0.84 -10.97
C LEU A 14 -2.75 1.65 -10.72
N LEU A 15 -2.72 2.97 -10.93
CA LEU A 15 -3.91 3.81 -10.85
C LEU A 15 -4.93 3.41 -11.92
N GLY A 16 -4.51 3.21 -13.17
CA GLY A 16 -5.36 2.72 -14.24
C GLY A 16 -5.99 1.37 -13.89
N LEU A 17 -5.19 0.43 -13.36
CA LEU A 17 -5.68 -0.85 -12.85
C LEU A 17 -6.71 -0.69 -11.73
N THR A 18 -6.60 0.32 -10.87
CA THR A 18 -7.58 0.57 -9.80
C THR A 18 -8.93 1.02 -10.38
N VAL A 19 -8.90 1.90 -11.40
CA VAL A 19 -10.11 2.37 -12.09
C VAL A 19 -10.81 1.23 -12.83
N VAL A 20 -10.03 0.38 -13.51
CA VAL A 20 -10.52 -0.82 -14.18
C VAL A 20 -11.11 -1.80 -13.16
N ALA A 21 -10.40 -2.05 -12.05
CA ALA A 21 -10.87 -2.96 -11.01
C ALA A 21 -12.20 -2.51 -10.38
N TRP A 22 -12.39 -1.20 -10.24
CA TRP A 22 -13.66 -0.63 -9.81
C TRP A 22 -14.77 -0.84 -10.87
N GLN A 23 -14.50 -0.54 -12.15
CA GLN A 23 -15.51 -0.70 -13.20
C GLN A 23 -15.97 -2.16 -13.38
N TYR A 24 -15.04 -3.11 -13.30
CA TYR A 24 -15.35 -4.53 -13.44
C TYR A 24 -15.69 -5.22 -12.11
N HIS A 25 -15.82 -4.46 -11.00
CA HIS A 25 -16.16 -4.99 -9.67
C HIS A 25 -15.30 -6.22 -9.27
N LEU A 26 -13.97 -6.13 -9.45
CA LEU A 26 -13.02 -7.25 -9.27
C LEU A 26 -12.87 -7.76 -7.81
N GLY A 27 -13.78 -7.39 -6.91
CA GLY A 27 -13.82 -7.82 -5.53
C GLY A 27 -12.81 -7.09 -4.62
N PHE A 28 -13.09 -7.15 -3.32
CA PHE A 28 -12.32 -6.44 -2.30
C PHE A 28 -10.84 -6.86 -2.25
N LEU A 29 -10.55 -8.16 -2.36
CA LEU A 29 -9.18 -8.69 -2.27
C LEU A 29 -8.27 -8.15 -3.39
N MET A 30 -8.79 -8.03 -4.61
CA MET A 30 -8.02 -7.50 -5.75
C MET A 30 -7.75 -6.01 -5.58
N ALA A 31 -8.76 -5.23 -5.16
CA ALA A 31 -8.59 -3.82 -4.86
C ALA A 31 -7.56 -3.60 -3.74
N LEU A 32 -7.59 -4.42 -2.69
CA LEU A 32 -6.64 -4.38 -1.59
C LEU A 32 -5.21 -4.72 -2.05
N ALA A 33 -5.04 -5.75 -2.89
CA ALA A 33 -3.73 -6.12 -3.44
C ALA A 33 -3.11 -4.99 -4.27
N ILE A 34 -3.90 -4.31 -5.11
CA ILE A 34 -3.46 -3.14 -5.90
C ILE A 34 -3.06 -1.99 -4.95
N ALA A 35 -3.88 -1.72 -3.93
CA ALA A 35 -3.61 -0.66 -2.96
C ALA A 35 -2.31 -0.90 -2.17
N VAL A 36 -2.09 -2.13 -1.68
CA VAL A 36 -0.86 -2.52 -0.95
C VAL A 36 0.37 -2.39 -1.85
N THR A 37 0.28 -2.87 -3.09
CA THR A 37 1.39 -2.77 -4.06
C THR A 37 1.76 -1.31 -4.34
N LYS A 38 0.74 -0.45 -4.50
CA LYS A 38 0.94 0.99 -4.70
C LYS A 38 1.63 1.64 -3.51
N ALA A 39 1.20 1.34 -2.29
CA ALA A 39 1.80 1.84 -1.06
C ALA A 39 3.26 1.40 -0.92
N ALA A 40 3.57 0.12 -1.20
CA ALA A 40 4.92 -0.40 -1.16
C ALA A 40 5.88 0.34 -2.11
N LEU A 41 5.43 0.62 -3.35
CA LEU A 41 6.22 1.40 -4.31
C LEU A 41 6.48 2.83 -3.82
N VAL A 42 5.49 3.48 -3.20
CA VAL A 42 5.66 4.83 -2.65
C VAL A 42 6.67 4.85 -1.51
N ILE A 43 6.58 3.90 -0.57
CA ILE A 43 7.51 3.81 0.57
C ILE A 43 8.94 3.52 0.08
N ALA A 44 9.10 2.61 -0.88
CA ALA A 44 10.42 2.21 -1.38
C ALA A 44 11.15 3.32 -2.14
N PHE A 45 10.44 4.19 -2.87
CA PHE A 45 11.06 5.12 -3.82
C PHE A 45 10.80 6.61 -3.58
N PHE A 46 9.65 6.98 -3.01
CA PHE A 46 9.27 8.40 -2.87
C PHE A 46 9.51 8.95 -1.47
N MET A 47 9.40 8.13 -0.43
CA MET A 47 9.60 8.58 0.95
C MET A 47 11.06 8.93 1.31
N HIS A 48 12.00 8.87 0.35
CA HIS A 48 13.42 9.19 0.52
C HIS A 48 14.13 8.49 1.70
N LEU A 49 13.47 7.48 2.29
CA LEU A 49 13.94 6.74 3.45
C LEU A 49 15.37 6.25 3.29
N ARG A 50 15.79 5.91 2.07
CA ARG A 50 17.14 5.41 1.77
C ARG A 50 18.27 6.34 2.23
N LYS A 51 18.11 7.66 2.08
CA LYS A 51 19.12 8.67 2.43
C LYS A 51 18.98 9.21 3.85
N GLU A 52 17.87 8.90 4.50
CA GLU A 52 17.57 9.36 5.85
C GLU A 52 18.33 8.57 6.91
N SER A 53 18.37 9.16 8.12
CA SER A 53 19.02 8.57 9.29
C SER A 53 18.50 7.15 9.59
N PRO A 54 19.33 6.27 10.16
CA PRO A 54 18.90 4.92 10.54
C PRO A 54 17.74 4.92 11.55
N LEU A 55 17.64 5.96 12.40
CA LEU A 55 16.53 6.13 13.33
C LEU A 55 15.20 6.38 12.60
N THR A 56 15.21 7.23 11.56
CA THR A 56 14.04 7.49 10.72
C THR A 56 13.54 6.21 10.04
N LYS A 57 14.45 5.37 9.55
CA LYS A 57 14.11 4.06 8.93
C LYS A 57 13.46 3.11 9.94
N PHE A 58 13.98 3.06 11.17
CA PHE A 58 13.44 2.23 12.23
C PHE A 58 12.03 2.67 12.64
N VAL A 59 11.84 3.98 12.86
CA VAL A 59 10.52 4.55 13.21
C VAL A 59 9.51 4.32 12.10
N ALA A 60 9.88 4.51 10.83
CA ALA A 60 8.99 4.23 9.72
C ALA A 60 8.56 2.75 9.67
N GLY A 61 9.49 1.82 9.93
CA GLY A 61 9.17 0.40 10.07
C GLY A 61 8.23 0.13 11.25
N ALA A 62 8.47 0.76 12.41
CA ALA A 62 7.62 0.63 13.58
C ALA A 62 6.19 1.16 13.35
N VAL A 63 6.04 2.30 12.67
CA VAL A 63 4.74 2.87 12.30
C VAL A 63 4.00 1.97 11.30
N LEU A 64 4.71 1.41 10.31
CA LEU A 64 4.11 0.45 9.38
C LEU A 64 3.66 -0.83 10.08
N PHE A 65 4.48 -1.36 11.00
CA PHE A 65 4.10 -2.53 11.79
C PHE A 65 2.89 -2.24 12.67
N TRP A 66 2.86 -1.09 13.34
CA TRP A 66 1.72 -0.64 14.12
C TRP A 66 0.45 -0.52 13.26
N LEU A 67 0.56 0.07 12.06
CA LEU A 67 -0.56 0.20 11.14
C LEU A 67 -1.11 -1.17 10.70
N LEU A 68 -0.22 -2.15 10.45
CA LEU A 68 -0.63 -3.51 10.11
C LEU A 68 -1.43 -4.18 11.24
N ILE A 69 -1.08 -3.93 12.50
CA ILE A 69 -1.85 -4.42 13.65
C ILE A 69 -3.25 -3.81 13.66
N LEU A 70 -3.36 -2.48 13.48
CA LEU A 70 -4.65 -1.80 13.45
C LEU A 70 -5.54 -2.30 12.31
N PHE A 71 -4.99 -2.44 11.11
CA PHE A 71 -5.73 -2.96 9.96
C PHE A 71 -6.11 -4.43 10.14
N GLY A 72 -5.20 -5.25 10.67
CA GLY A 72 -5.47 -6.66 10.98
C GLY A 72 -6.65 -6.82 11.95
N PHE A 73 -6.65 -6.08 13.06
CA PHE A 73 -7.77 -6.12 14.01
C PHE A 73 -9.06 -5.57 13.42
N THR A 74 -9.00 -4.48 12.65
CA THR A 74 -10.19 -3.91 12.01
C THR A 74 -10.81 -4.91 11.03
N LEU A 75 -10.00 -5.52 10.17
CA LEU A 75 -10.47 -6.54 9.23
C LEU A 75 -11.02 -7.77 9.96
N ALA A 76 -10.36 -8.24 11.02
CA ALA A 76 -10.85 -9.35 11.83
C ALA A 76 -12.21 -9.07 12.47
N ASP A 77 -12.43 -7.84 12.96
CA ASP A 77 -13.73 -7.41 13.50
C ASP A 77 -14.81 -7.38 12.40
N TYR A 78 -14.49 -6.83 11.22
CA TYR A 78 -15.39 -6.83 10.06
C TYR A 78 -15.76 -8.25 9.61
N PHE A 79 -14.78 -9.16 9.47
CA PHE A 79 -15.04 -10.55 9.10
C PHE A 79 -15.87 -11.28 10.17
N SER A 80 -15.65 -11.00 11.44
CA SER A 80 -16.43 -11.59 12.54
C SER A 80 -17.89 -11.10 12.55
N ARG A 81 -18.15 -9.86 12.11
CA ARG A 81 -19.50 -9.29 11.98
C ARG A 81 -20.23 -9.71 10.72
N LEU A 82 -19.50 -9.97 9.63
CA LEU A 82 -20.07 -10.41 8.35
C LEU A 82 -20.59 -11.86 8.38
N GLY A 83 -20.40 -12.59 9.48
CA GLY A 83 -21.15 -13.78 9.84
C GLY A 83 -21.28 -14.82 8.73
N PHE A 84 -20.26 -15.68 8.61
CA PHE A 84 -20.54 -17.08 8.27
C PHE A 84 -21.10 -17.78 9.51
#